data_AF-A0A839J913-F1
#
_entry.id   AF-A0A839J913-F1
#
_cell.length_a   1.000
_cell.length_b   1.000
_cell.length_c   1.000
_cell.angle_alpha   90.00
_cell.angle_beta   90.00
_cell.angle_gamma   90.00
#
_symmetry.space_group_name_H-M   'P 1'
#
loop_
_entity.id
_entity.type
_entity.pdbx_description
1 polymer ?
#
loop_
_entity_poly.entity_id
_entity_poly.type
_entity_poly.pdbx_seq_one_letter_code
_entity_poly.pdbx_strand_id
1 'polypeptide(L)'
;MLYACTTLFRGAGYVSFDGEAAEQPLHGAMNAAYAHATAPLRRLVDRYVGALCEALCAGDPVPEWIRAELDEPPKTMQQATQRSNAYERGLLDLVEALVLAPHVGESFQGVVTDWEAEDDRGEIQLAEPAVAARLTGRKAELGSEVEAELVTADVVTGRVEFRVR
;
A
#
# COMPACT_ATOMS: atom_id res chain seq x y z
N MET A 1 10.77 4.25 -12.41
CA MET A 1 10.46 5.50 -11.68
C MET A 1 9.55 5.29 -10.46
N LEU A 2 8.46 4.52 -10.53
CA LEU A 2 7.56 4.28 -9.37
C LEU A 2 8.24 3.61 -8.16
N TYR A 3 9.15 2.65 -8.37
CA TYR A 3 9.87 1.98 -7.27
C TYR A 3 10.87 2.88 -6.52
N ALA A 4 11.47 3.89 -7.16
CA ALA A 4 12.32 4.85 -6.44
C ALA A 4 11.50 5.80 -5.54
N CYS A 5 10.19 5.98 -5.83
CA CYS A 5 9.31 6.85 -5.06
C CYS A 5 8.92 6.27 -3.69
N THR A 6 9.04 4.96 -3.46
CA THR A 6 8.72 4.33 -2.17
C THR A 6 9.64 4.81 -1.05
N THR A 7 10.87 5.23 -1.37
CA THR A 7 11.80 5.85 -0.40
C THR A 7 11.43 7.30 -0.05
N LEU A 8 10.70 8.00 -0.92
CA LEU A 8 10.31 9.40 -0.74
C LEU A 8 8.96 9.55 -0.04
N PHE A 9 8.02 8.63 -0.27
CA PHE A 9 6.69 8.67 0.33
C PHE A 9 6.65 7.89 1.65
N ARG A 10 6.60 8.61 2.78
CA ARG A 10 6.61 8.05 4.15
C ARG A 10 5.24 7.49 4.61
N GLY A 11 4.38 7.14 3.66
CA GLY A 11 2.96 6.90 3.91
C GLY A 11 2.19 8.20 4.21
N ALA A 12 0.87 8.15 4.02
CA ALA A 12 -0.04 9.24 4.38
C ALA A 12 -0.94 8.81 5.53
N GLY A 13 -1.32 9.76 6.39
CA GLY A 13 -2.15 9.52 7.55
C GLY A 13 -3.08 10.69 7.85
N TYR A 14 -3.75 10.63 8.98
CA TYR A 14 -4.63 11.69 9.47
C TYR A 14 -4.07 12.27 10.75
N VAL A 15 -4.32 13.56 10.96
CA VAL A 15 -3.98 14.28 12.20
C VAL A 15 -5.24 15.02 12.62
N SER A 16 -5.66 14.83 13.87
CA SER A 16 -6.70 15.64 14.52
C SER A 16 -6.09 16.95 15.05
N PHE A 17 -6.90 18.00 15.11
CA PHE A 17 -6.53 19.27 15.73
C PHE A 17 -7.77 20.01 16.23
N ASP A 18 -7.65 20.70 17.36
CA ASP A 18 -8.69 21.59 17.92
C ASP A 18 -8.06 22.91 18.39
N GLY A 19 -8.71 24.02 18.06
CA GLY A 19 -8.21 25.37 18.33
C GLY A 19 -7.10 25.84 17.38
N GLU A 20 -5.92 25.22 17.44
CA GLU A 20 -4.78 25.56 16.59
C GLU A 20 -4.68 24.63 15.37
N ALA A 21 -4.21 25.16 14.24
CA ALA A 21 -3.98 24.35 13.05
C ALA A 21 -2.87 23.32 13.30
N ALA A 22 -2.97 22.15 12.66
CA ALA A 22 -1.93 21.14 12.72
C ALA A 22 -0.55 21.71 12.32
N GLU A 23 0.51 21.27 13.00
CA GLU A 23 1.89 21.74 12.77
C GLU A 23 2.33 21.58 11.31
N GLN A 24 1.89 20.49 10.66
CA GLN A 24 2.07 20.27 9.24
C GLN A 24 0.72 20.03 8.53
N PRO A 25 0.06 21.10 8.03
CA PRO A 25 -1.23 20.97 7.38
C PRO A 25 -1.12 20.49 5.92
N LEU A 26 0.08 20.53 5.32
CA LEU A 26 0.27 20.23 3.90
C LEU A 26 0.47 18.74 3.63
N HIS A 27 -0.26 18.21 2.66
CA HIS A 27 -0.01 16.87 2.11
C HIS A 27 1.13 16.92 1.09
N GLY A 28 2.24 16.21 1.38
CA GLY A 28 3.49 16.32 0.59
C GLY A 28 3.33 16.12 -0.91
N ALA A 29 2.54 15.14 -1.36
CA ALA A 29 2.34 14.88 -2.80
C ALA A 29 1.43 15.90 -3.51
N MET A 30 0.55 16.58 -2.78
CA MET A 30 -0.41 17.54 -3.36
C MET A 30 0.00 19.00 -3.14
N ASN A 31 0.97 19.24 -2.25
CA ASN A 31 1.43 20.57 -1.85
C ASN A 31 0.27 21.51 -1.44
N ALA A 32 -0.70 20.97 -0.69
CA ALA A 32 -1.89 21.68 -0.27
C ALA A 32 -2.42 21.15 1.06
N ALA A 33 -3.15 22.00 1.79
CA ALA A 33 -3.95 21.54 2.92
C ALA A 33 -5.02 20.57 2.43
N TYR A 34 -5.17 19.43 3.10
CA TYR A 34 -5.99 18.34 2.57
C TYR A 34 -6.71 17.54 3.64
N ALA A 35 -7.96 17.19 3.32
CA ALA A 35 -8.78 16.27 4.08
C ALA A 35 -9.68 15.46 3.13
N HIS A 36 -10.01 14.23 3.51
CA HIS A 36 -11.02 13.44 2.79
C HIS A 36 -12.43 13.85 3.24
N ALA A 37 -13.31 14.14 2.27
CA ALA A 37 -14.68 14.60 2.52
C ALA A 37 -15.75 13.95 1.63
N THR A 38 -15.36 13.09 0.69
CA THR A 38 -16.19 12.72 -0.47
C THR A 38 -16.68 11.26 -0.47
N ALA A 39 -16.28 10.44 0.50
CA ALA A 39 -16.70 9.03 0.58
C ALA A 39 -17.10 8.57 2.00
N PRO A 40 -18.09 9.22 2.65
CA PRO A 40 -18.53 8.90 4.01
C PRO A 40 -19.07 7.47 4.17
N LEU A 41 -19.48 6.80 3.09
CA LEU A 41 -19.94 5.42 3.15
C LEU A 41 -18.81 4.42 3.46
N ARG A 42 -17.59 4.70 3.00
CA ARG A 42 -16.45 3.76 3.07
C ARG A 42 -15.24 4.27 3.86
N ARG A 43 -15.31 5.49 4.39
CA ARG A 43 -14.26 6.07 5.24
C ARG A 43 -14.89 6.81 6.42
N LEU A 44 -14.39 6.54 7.62
CA LEU A 44 -14.93 7.11 8.86
C LEU A 44 -14.68 8.62 8.93
N VAL A 45 -13.46 9.07 8.62
CA VAL A 45 -13.06 10.49 8.65
C VAL A 45 -13.93 11.38 7.78
N ASP A 46 -14.38 10.91 6.62
CA ASP A 46 -15.26 11.67 5.73
C ASP A 46 -16.62 11.98 6.41
N ARG A 47 -17.06 11.17 7.38
CA ARG A 47 -18.27 11.47 8.18
C ARG A 47 -18.05 12.61 9.17
N TYR A 48 -16.89 12.65 9.83
CA TYR A 48 -16.50 13.75 10.73
C TYR A 48 -16.34 15.05 9.94
N VAL A 49 -15.62 15.00 8.81
CA VAL A 49 -15.45 16.15 7.93
C VAL A 49 -16.78 16.64 7.38
N GLY A 50 -17.67 15.74 6.96
CA GLY A 50 -19.01 16.10 6.49
C GLY A 50 -19.83 16.85 7.53
N ALA A 51 -19.86 16.35 8.77
CA ALA A 51 -20.58 17.01 9.86
C ALA A 51 -19.96 18.36 10.27
N LEU A 52 -18.64 18.50 10.20
CA LEU A 52 -17.96 19.79 10.37
C LEU A 52 -18.32 20.78 9.27
N CYS A 53 -18.32 20.34 8.00
CA CYS A 53 -18.72 21.18 6.88
C CYS A 53 -20.18 21.63 6.99
N GLU A 54 -21.09 20.73 7.41
CA GLU A 54 -22.50 21.06 7.65
C GLU A 54 -22.65 22.15 8.71
N ALA A 55 -22.06 21.96 9.90
CA ALA A 55 -22.11 22.95 10.98
C ALA A 55 -21.50 24.29 10.56
N LEU A 56 -20.36 24.26 9.86
CA LEU A 56 -19.70 25.46 9.34
C LEU A 56 -20.59 26.22 8.35
N CYS A 57 -21.25 25.51 7.41
CA CYS A 57 -22.16 26.11 6.46
C CYS A 57 -23.43 26.68 7.12
N ALA A 58 -23.90 26.06 8.20
CA ALA A 58 -25.05 26.53 8.98
C ALA A 58 -24.71 27.70 9.93
N GLY A 59 -23.42 27.94 10.22
CA GLY A 59 -22.99 28.90 11.24
C GLY A 59 -23.15 28.39 12.68
N ASP A 60 -23.31 27.08 12.84
CA ASP A 60 -23.49 26.42 14.12
C ASP A 60 -22.13 26.09 14.79
N PRO A 61 -22.10 25.97 16.12
CA PRO A 61 -20.91 25.47 16.80
C PRO A 61 -20.59 24.03 16.34
N VAL A 62 -19.31 23.65 16.44
CA VAL A 62 -18.87 22.27 16.18
C VAL A 62 -19.67 21.31 17.08
N PRO A 63 -20.29 20.24 16.51
CA PRO A 63 -21.04 19.26 17.29
C PRO A 63 -20.21 18.64 18.43
N GLU A 64 -20.81 18.50 19.61
CA GLU A 64 -20.12 18.01 20.82
C GLU A 64 -19.50 16.62 20.61
N TRP A 65 -20.20 15.73 19.92
CA TRP A 65 -19.70 14.37 19.64
C TRP A 65 -18.42 14.37 18.80
N ILE A 66 -18.22 15.37 17.93
CA ILE A 66 -16.99 15.50 17.14
C ILE A 66 -15.82 15.85 18.04
N ARG A 67 -16.00 16.84 18.93
CA ARG A 67 -14.95 17.26 19.87
C ARG A 67 -14.62 16.17 20.88
N ALA A 68 -15.64 15.47 21.39
CA ALA A 68 -15.48 14.42 22.37
C ALA A 68 -14.67 13.22 21.85
N GLU A 69 -14.71 12.96 20.54
CA GLU A 69 -14.08 11.79 19.91
C GLU A 69 -12.97 12.15 18.91
N LEU A 70 -12.53 13.41 18.85
CA LEU A 70 -11.73 13.93 17.74
C LEU A 70 -10.41 13.18 17.51
N ASP A 71 -9.82 12.63 18.57
CA ASP A 71 -8.52 11.94 18.53
C ASP A 71 -8.60 10.46 18.11
N GLU A 72 -9.80 9.88 18.08
CA GLU A 72 -10.01 8.46 17.75
C GLU A 72 -9.99 8.13 16.24
N PRO A 73 -10.58 8.95 15.35
CA PRO A 73 -10.61 8.66 13.92
C PRO A 73 -9.24 8.42 13.28
N PRO A 74 -8.18 9.21 13.55
CA PRO A 74 -6.86 8.95 12.97
C PRO A 74 -6.34 7.54 13.27
N LYS A 75 -6.41 7.11 14.53
CA LYS A 75 -5.97 5.79 14.98
C LYS A 75 -6.84 4.68 14.38
N THR A 76 -8.16 4.86 14.39
CA THR A 76 -9.11 3.89 13.83
C THR A 76 -8.89 3.71 12.33
N MET A 77 -8.71 4.81 11.59
CA MET A 77 -8.41 4.78 10.15
C MET A 77 -7.08 4.10 9.85
N GLN A 78 -6.03 4.38 10.63
CA GLN A 78 -4.72 3.75 10.45
C GLN A 78 -4.83 2.23 10.61
N GLN A 79 -5.46 1.75 11.69
CA GLN A 79 -5.65 0.32 11.94
C GLN A 79 -6.51 -0.36 10.87
N ALA A 80 -7.62 0.28 10.48
CA ALA A 80 -8.49 -0.23 9.43
C ALA A 80 -7.77 -0.34 8.08
N THR A 81 -6.98 0.68 7.72
CA THR A 81 -6.18 0.71 6.49
C THR A 81 -5.11 -0.38 6.50
N GLN A 82 -4.37 -0.54 7.60
CA GLN A 82 -3.36 -1.60 7.74
C GLN A 82 -3.97 -2.99 7.54
N ARG A 83 -5.13 -3.24 8.17
CA ARG A 83 -5.84 -4.52 8.04
C ARG A 83 -6.39 -4.75 6.63
N SER A 84 -6.97 -3.73 5.98
CA SER A 84 -7.44 -3.82 4.60
C SER A 84 -6.29 -4.16 3.66
N ASN A 85 -5.18 -3.43 3.77
CA ASN A 85 -4.00 -3.65 2.93
C ASN A 85 -3.36 -5.02 3.17
N ALA A 86 -3.37 -5.54 4.39
CA ALA A 86 -2.88 -6.89 4.67
C ALA A 86 -3.79 -7.96 4.05
N TYR A 87 -5.11 -7.79 4.14
CA TYR A 87 -6.07 -8.69 3.53
C TYR A 87 -5.99 -8.69 2.00
N GLU A 88 -5.95 -7.51 1.39
CA GLU A 88 -5.84 -7.36 -0.07
C GLU A 88 -4.55 -7.96 -0.62
N ARG A 89 -3.41 -7.69 0.04
CA ARG A 89 -2.13 -8.32 -0.33
C ARG A 89 -2.19 -9.84 -0.22
N GLY A 90 -2.66 -10.37 0.90
CA GLY A 90 -2.78 -11.82 1.06
C GLY A 90 -3.71 -12.47 0.02
N LEU A 91 -4.78 -11.78 -0.39
CA LEU A 91 -5.65 -12.28 -1.46
C LEU A 91 -4.94 -12.29 -2.82
N LEU A 92 -4.17 -11.25 -3.13
CA LEU A 92 -3.35 -11.20 -4.35
C LEU A 92 -2.31 -12.32 -4.34
N ASP A 93 -1.51 -12.46 -3.27
CA ASP A 93 -0.49 -13.49 -3.12
C ASP A 93 -1.05 -14.91 -3.39
N LEU A 94 -2.24 -15.21 -2.86
CA LEU A 94 -2.93 -16.49 -3.07
C LEU A 94 -3.36 -16.69 -4.53
N VAL A 95 -3.88 -15.65 -5.18
CA VAL A 95 -4.31 -15.71 -6.58
C VAL A 95 -3.11 -15.86 -7.51
N GLU A 96 -2.04 -15.11 -7.27
CA GLU A 96 -0.80 -15.21 -8.04
C GLU A 96 -0.17 -16.59 -7.92
N ALA A 97 -0.09 -17.13 -6.69
CA ALA A 97 0.36 -18.50 -6.47
C ALA A 97 -0.53 -19.53 -7.17
N LEU A 98 -1.85 -19.35 -7.15
CA LEU A 98 -2.80 -20.23 -7.85
C LEU A 98 -2.61 -20.22 -9.37
N VAL A 99 -2.42 -19.04 -9.96
CA VAL A 99 -2.19 -18.87 -11.40
C VAL A 99 -0.87 -19.53 -11.81
N LEU A 100 0.18 -19.41 -10.99
CA LEU A 100 1.51 -19.92 -11.30
C LEU A 100 1.74 -21.39 -10.92
N ALA A 101 0.95 -21.97 -10.01
CA ALA A 101 1.11 -23.34 -9.54
C ALA A 101 1.25 -24.41 -10.65
N PRO A 102 0.51 -24.34 -11.78
CA PRO A 102 0.67 -25.31 -12.87
C PRO A 102 1.99 -25.20 -13.63
N HIS A 103 2.74 -24.10 -13.46
CA HIS A 103 3.92 -23.74 -14.26
C HIS A 103 5.24 -23.89 -13.51
N VAL A 104 5.23 -24.53 -12.34
CA VAL A 104 6.46 -24.74 -11.56
C VAL A 104 7.50 -25.52 -12.39
N GLY A 105 8.72 -24.99 -12.45
CA GLY A 105 9.83 -25.48 -13.29
C GLY A 105 9.94 -24.80 -14.65
N GLU A 106 8.94 -24.02 -15.07
CA GLU A 106 9.01 -23.22 -16.30
C GLU A 106 9.83 -21.93 -16.10
N SER A 107 10.26 -21.34 -17.22
CA SER A 107 11.02 -20.09 -17.23
C SER A 107 10.20 -18.93 -17.71
N PHE A 108 10.38 -17.81 -17.03
CA PHE A 108 9.66 -16.57 -17.27
C PHE A 108 10.67 -15.43 -17.49
N GLN A 109 10.31 -14.50 -18.36
CA GLN A 109 11.01 -13.24 -18.52
C GLN A 109 10.39 -12.22 -17.56
N GLY A 110 11.21 -11.48 -16.86
CA GLY A 110 10.75 -10.42 -15.98
C GLY A 110 11.82 -9.37 -15.71
N VAL A 111 11.42 -8.29 -15.06
CA VAL A 111 12.30 -7.18 -14.71
C VAL A 111 12.60 -7.21 -13.22
N VAL A 112 13.87 -7.07 -12.85
CA VAL A 112 14.28 -6.98 -11.45
C VAL A 112 13.84 -5.63 -10.87
N THR A 113 12.96 -5.64 -9.88
CA THR A 113 12.41 -4.43 -9.24
C THR A 113 13.03 -4.11 -7.90
N ASP A 114 13.70 -5.07 -7.29
CA ASP A 114 14.49 -4.90 -6.08
C ASP A 114 15.65 -5.90 -6.02
N TRP A 115 16.72 -5.55 -5.32
CA TRP A 115 17.83 -6.45 -5.03
C TRP A 115 18.58 -6.07 -3.74
N GLU A 116 18.55 -6.98 -2.78
CA GLU A 116 19.29 -6.89 -1.52
C GLU A 116 20.55 -7.75 -1.59
N ALA A 117 21.69 -7.12 -1.85
CA ALA A 117 22.96 -7.80 -2.09
C ALA A 117 23.50 -8.60 -0.88
N GLU A 118 23.10 -8.24 0.34
CA GLU A 118 23.53 -8.96 1.56
C GLU A 118 22.85 -10.32 1.71
N ASP A 119 21.65 -10.47 1.15
CA ASP A 119 20.79 -11.64 1.34
C ASP A 119 20.60 -12.46 0.04
N ASP A 120 21.30 -12.10 -1.05
CA ASP A 120 21.20 -12.68 -2.40
C ASP A 120 19.73 -12.90 -2.84
N ARG A 121 18.90 -11.90 -2.53
CA ARG A 121 17.46 -11.91 -2.78
C ARG A 121 17.03 -10.60 -3.42
N GLY A 122 15.94 -10.67 -4.17
CA GLY A 122 15.32 -9.51 -4.79
C GLY A 122 13.87 -9.77 -5.11
N GLU A 123 13.34 -8.95 -6.01
CA GLU A 123 11.99 -9.08 -6.53
C GLU A 123 12.04 -9.03 -8.06
N ILE A 124 11.22 -9.86 -8.70
CA ILE A 124 10.99 -9.87 -10.14
C ILE A 124 9.55 -9.50 -10.43
N GLN A 125 9.35 -8.61 -11.40
CA GLN A 125 8.06 -8.31 -11.99
C GLN A 125 7.94 -9.03 -13.33
N LEU A 126 6.96 -9.91 -13.44
CA LEU A 126 6.56 -10.54 -14.71
C LEU A 126 5.62 -9.61 -15.48
N ALA A 127 5.67 -9.68 -16.81
CA ALA A 127 4.74 -8.96 -17.68
C ALA A 127 3.41 -9.71 -17.85
N GLU A 128 3.47 -11.03 -18.04
CA GLU A 128 2.31 -11.90 -18.21
C GLU A 128 2.61 -13.28 -17.58
N PRO A 129 1.86 -13.70 -16.53
CA PRO A 129 0.89 -12.89 -15.78
C PRO A 129 1.57 -11.74 -15.04
N ALA A 130 0.84 -10.66 -14.74
CA ALA A 130 1.36 -9.50 -14.00
C ALA A 130 1.56 -9.85 -12.52
N VAL A 131 2.66 -10.53 -12.20
CA VAL A 131 3.02 -11.02 -10.86
C VAL A 131 4.33 -10.39 -10.40
N ALA A 132 4.35 -9.93 -9.14
CA ALA A 132 5.56 -9.53 -8.44
C ALA A 132 5.94 -10.63 -7.45
N ALA A 133 7.14 -11.20 -7.58
CA ALA A 133 7.52 -12.35 -6.76
C ALA A 133 8.98 -12.29 -6.31
N ARG A 134 9.28 -13.06 -5.26
CA ARG A 134 10.63 -13.18 -4.74
C ARG A 134 11.56 -13.75 -5.80
N LEU A 135 12.71 -13.12 -5.98
CA LEU A 135 13.79 -13.58 -6.84
C LEU A 135 15.00 -13.96 -5.99
N THR A 136 15.64 -15.08 -6.31
CA THR A 136 16.85 -15.55 -5.63
C THR A 136 17.92 -15.95 -6.64
N GLY A 137 19.15 -16.15 -6.18
CA GLY A 137 20.23 -16.71 -7.00
C GLY A 137 21.31 -15.69 -7.29
N ARG A 138 21.82 -15.68 -8.53
CA ARG A 138 22.92 -14.78 -8.91
C ARG A 138 22.48 -13.32 -8.83
N LYS A 139 23.42 -12.46 -8.42
CA LYS A 139 23.24 -11.01 -8.42
C LYS A 139 22.70 -10.54 -9.76
N ALA A 140 21.55 -9.88 -9.72
CA ALA A 140 20.96 -9.23 -10.88
C ALA A 140 20.96 -7.70 -10.69
N GLU A 141 21.03 -6.97 -11.79
CA GLU A 141 21.02 -5.51 -11.75
C GLU A 141 19.58 -4.99 -11.67
N LEU A 142 19.37 -4.00 -10.81
CA LEU A 142 18.06 -3.35 -10.67
C LEU A 142 17.62 -2.77 -12.03
N GLY A 143 16.41 -3.12 -12.46
CA GLY A 143 15.82 -2.70 -13.74
C GLY A 143 16.27 -3.52 -14.95
N SER A 144 17.13 -4.53 -14.77
CA SER A 144 17.50 -5.45 -15.84
C SER A 144 16.39 -6.47 -16.13
N GLU A 145 16.28 -6.88 -17.39
CA GLU A 145 15.48 -8.05 -17.79
C GLU A 145 16.28 -9.33 -17.51
N VAL A 146 15.61 -10.31 -16.89
CA VAL A 146 16.20 -11.60 -16.55
C VAL A 146 15.27 -12.73 -16.93
N GLU A 147 15.86 -13.86 -17.32
CA GLU A 147 15.17 -15.14 -17.37
C GLU A 147 15.26 -15.82 -15.99
N ALA A 148 14.12 -16.15 -15.41
CA ALA A 148 14.05 -16.79 -14.12
C ALA A 148 13.15 -18.02 -14.15
N GLU A 149 13.58 -19.08 -13.46
CA GLU A 149 12.80 -20.30 -13.30
C GLU A 149 11.86 -20.17 -12.10
N LEU A 150 10.59 -20.55 -12.29
CA LEU A 150 9.63 -20.64 -11.20
C LEU A 150 9.94 -21.86 -10.34
N VAL A 151 10.47 -21.63 -9.14
CA VAL A 151 10.90 -22.72 -8.22
C VAL A 151 9.77 -23.16 -7.30
N THR A 152 8.90 -22.25 -6.91
CA THR A 152 7.81 -22.54 -5.96
C THR A 152 6.62 -21.63 -6.25
N ALA A 153 5.43 -22.22 -6.22
CA ALA A 153 4.14 -21.54 -6.17
C ALA A 153 3.22 -22.33 -5.23
N ASP A 154 3.15 -21.91 -3.97
CA ASP A 154 2.38 -22.58 -2.92
C ASP A 154 1.09 -21.80 -2.64
N VAL A 155 -0.04 -22.38 -3.07
CA VAL A 155 -1.37 -21.79 -2.93
C VAL A 155 -1.83 -21.71 -1.47
N VAL A 156 -1.31 -22.54 -0.57
CA VAL A 156 -1.72 -22.50 0.85
C VAL A 156 -1.09 -21.30 1.55
N THR A 157 0.15 -20.99 1.22
CA THR A 157 0.90 -19.91 1.87
C THR A 157 0.94 -18.61 1.06
N GLY A 158 0.50 -18.64 -0.21
CA GLY A 158 0.64 -17.52 -1.15
C GLY A 158 2.09 -17.30 -1.62
N ARG A 159 2.99 -18.24 -1.32
CA ARG A 159 4.43 -18.05 -1.60
C ARG A 159 4.74 -18.38 -3.05
N VAL A 160 5.31 -17.40 -3.75
CA VAL A 160 5.90 -17.55 -5.09
C VAL A 160 7.38 -17.22 -5.03
N GLU A 161 8.22 -18.06 -5.62
CA GLU A 161 9.66 -17.86 -5.66
C GLU A 161 10.26 -18.24 -7.02
N PHE A 162 11.08 -17.34 -7.54
CA PHE A 162 11.86 -17.49 -8.75
C PHE A 162 13.36 -17.58 -8.43
N ARG A 163 14.09 -18.22 -9.34
CA ARG A 163 15.56 -18.24 -9.32
C ARG A 163 16.12 -17.75 -10.65
N VAL A 164 17.03 -16.79 -10.58
CA VAL A 164 17.80 -16.31 -11.75
C VAL A 164 18.57 -17.47 -12.37
N ARG A 165 18.46 -17.64 -13.68
CA ARG A 165 19.20 -18.68 -14.41
C ARG A 165 20.65 -18.36 -14.69
#